data_AF-A0A1F6AGJ6-F1
#
_entry.id   AF-A0A1F6AGJ6-F1
#
_cell.length_a   1.000
_cell.length_b   1.000
_cell.length_c   1.000
_cell.angle_alpha   90.00
_cell.angle_beta   90.00
_cell.angle_gamma   90.00
#
_symmetry.space_group_name_H-M   'P 1'
#
loop_
_entity.id
_entity.type
_entity.pdbx_description
1 polymer ?
#
loop_
_entity_poly.entity_id
_entity_poly.type
_entity_poly.pdbx_seq_one_letter_code
_entity_poly.pdbx_strand_id
1 'polypeptide(L)'
;MVTTYPRLLAEISDPPDVLYVKGDLATVNLEKTIAVVGTRTMTPYGRKITKHLVTDLVKKGFTIVSGMAIGVDSIAHQSAIDKGGKTIAVLGCGVDIIFPPSNARLYWNIVNGNGVVVSEIPPGTRTSKEQFVTRNRIISGLSLGVVVIEGSDHSGALITAKYAAEQGREVFAVPGPITSKMSQATNILLKNGAKLVESADDIIEEL
;
A
#
# COMPACT_ATOMS: atom_id res chain seq x y z
N MET A 1 24.24 -16.34 -6.55
CA MET A 1 23.06 -15.94 -5.75
C MET A 1 22.57 -14.64 -6.33
N VAL A 2 21.56 -14.67 -7.20
CA VAL A 2 20.91 -13.43 -7.64
C VAL A 2 20.08 -12.97 -6.45
N THR A 3 20.55 -11.97 -5.73
CA THR A 3 19.78 -11.29 -4.69
C THR A 3 18.61 -10.60 -5.37
N THR A 4 17.42 -11.20 -5.30
CA THR A 4 16.16 -10.69 -5.88
C THR A 4 15.62 -9.49 -5.10
N TYR A 5 16.46 -8.48 -4.90
CA TYR A 5 16.03 -7.23 -4.28
C TYR A 5 15.07 -6.51 -5.25
N PRO A 6 13.89 -6.03 -4.82
CA PRO A 6 12.92 -5.40 -5.71
C PRO A 6 13.53 -4.17 -6.42
N ARG A 7 13.54 -4.18 -7.75
CA ARG A 7 14.21 -3.15 -8.57
C ARG A 7 13.73 -1.74 -8.22
N LEU A 8 12.41 -1.52 -8.19
CA LEU A 8 11.83 -0.22 -7.86
C LEU A 8 12.22 0.26 -6.45
N LEU A 9 12.35 -0.66 -5.50
CA LEU A 9 12.76 -0.30 -4.15
C LEU A 9 14.23 0.11 -4.09
N ALA A 10 15.10 -0.49 -4.91
CA ALA A 10 16.50 -0.12 -4.98
C ALA A 10 16.74 1.26 -5.62
N GLU A 11 15.76 1.79 -6.37
CA GLU A 11 15.84 3.09 -7.04
C GLU A 11 15.49 4.28 -6.13
N ILE A 12 14.92 4.06 -4.94
CA ILE A 12 14.56 5.15 -4.03
C ILE A 12 15.81 5.78 -3.40
N SER A 13 15.70 7.02 -2.92
CA SER A 13 16.83 7.77 -2.34
C SER A 13 17.44 7.14 -1.08
N ASP A 14 16.62 6.46 -0.28
CA ASP A 14 17.00 5.76 0.96
C ASP A 14 16.44 4.32 0.92
N PRO A 15 17.04 3.43 0.10
CA PRO A 15 16.59 2.04 -0.02
C PRO A 15 17.02 1.24 1.22
N PRO A 16 16.20 0.33 1.74
CA PRO A 16 16.63 -0.57 2.81
C PRO A 16 17.85 -1.40 2.43
N ASP A 17 18.93 -1.36 3.21
CA ASP A 17 20.08 -2.25 3.02
C ASP A 17 19.68 -3.73 3.13
N VAL A 18 18.73 -4.02 4.04
CA VAL A 18 18.18 -5.35 4.27
C VAL A 18 16.66 -5.27 4.26
N LEU A 19 16.05 -6.13 3.45
CA LEU A 19 14.60 -6.34 3.45
C LEU A 19 14.30 -7.74 3.97
N TYR A 20 13.77 -7.83 5.17
CA TYR A 20 13.28 -9.09 5.74
C TYR A 20 11.94 -9.45 5.10
N VAL A 21 11.76 -10.74 4.82
CA VAL A 21 10.60 -11.27 4.09
C VAL A 21 10.04 -12.46 4.84
N LYS A 22 8.71 -12.53 4.95
CA LYS A 22 7.97 -13.71 5.39
C LYS A 22 6.92 -14.08 4.36
N GLY A 23 6.94 -15.34 3.92
CA GLY A 23 6.26 -15.81 2.71
C GLY A 23 7.26 -16.02 1.58
N ASP A 24 6.77 -16.24 0.36
CA ASP A 24 7.59 -16.47 -0.82
C ASP A 24 7.51 -15.30 -1.80
N LEU A 25 8.61 -14.56 -1.94
CA LEU A 25 8.73 -13.38 -2.81
C LEU A 25 8.53 -13.74 -4.29
N ALA A 26 8.78 -14.99 -4.69
CA ALA A 26 8.57 -15.44 -6.07
C ALA A 26 7.07 -15.52 -6.45
N THR A 27 6.18 -15.49 -5.46
CA THR A 27 4.73 -15.57 -5.69
C THR A 27 4.09 -14.23 -6.02
N VAL A 28 4.80 -13.10 -5.85
CA VAL A 28 4.29 -11.76 -6.11
C VAL A 28 4.90 -11.17 -7.38
N ASN A 29 4.14 -10.35 -8.10
CA ASN A 29 4.62 -9.68 -9.30
C ASN A 29 5.24 -8.33 -8.94
N LEU A 30 6.55 -8.31 -8.67
CA LEU A 30 7.28 -7.11 -8.24
C LEU A 30 7.37 -6.01 -9.30
N GLU A 31 7.27 -6.35 -10.59
CA GLU A 31 7.29 -5.36 -11.67
C GLU A 31 5.91 -4.75 -11.95
N LYS A 32 4.85 -5.30 -11.35
CA LYS A 32 3.47 -4.83 -11.53
C LYS A 32 2.76 -4.66 -10.20
N THR A 33 3.29 -3.75 -9.40
CA THR A 33 2.82 -3.43 -8.05
C THR A 33 2.15 -2.06 -8.01
N ILE A 34 1.05 -1.97 -7.26
CA ILE A 34 0.39 -0.69 -6.98
C ILE A 34 0.11 -0.58 -5.49
N ALA A 35 0.45 0.56 -4.91
CA ALA A 35 0.17 0.84 -3.52
C ALA A 35 -1.26 1.35 -3.36
N VAL A 36 -1.99 0.81 -2.39
CA VAL A 36 -3.35 1.29 -2.04
C VAL A 36 -3.36 1.66 -0.57
N VAL A 37 -3.54 2.95 -0.28
CA VAL A 37 -3.43 3.50 1.09
C VAL A 37 -4.58 4.46 1.40
N GLY A 38 -4.80 4.71 2.69
CA GLY A 38 -5.80 5.68 3.11
C GLY A 38 -6.06 5.68 4.60
N THR A 39 -7.23 6.18 4.97
CA THR A 39 -7.67 6.34 6.35
C THR A 39 -7.81 5.01 7.09
N ARG A 40 -7.53 5.06 8.40
CA ARG A 40 -7.84 3.99 9.35
C ARG A 40 -9.33 3.92 9.69
N THR A 41 -10.06 5.02 9.50
CA THR A 41 -11.49 5.17 9.79
C THR A 41 -12.24 5.41 8.49
N MET A 42 -12.53 4.33 7.78
CA MET A 42 -13.02 4.37 6.40
C MET A 42 -14.53 4.53 6.32
N THR A 43 -15.00 5.31 5.34
CA THR A 43 -16.44 5.47 5.08
C THR A 43 -17.00 4.24 4.33
N PRO A 44 -18.35 4.08 4.26
CA PRO A 44 -18.94 3.08 3.37
C PRO A 44 -18.55 3.27 1.90
N TYR A 45 -18.39 4.53 1.47
CA TYR A 45 -17.92 4.88 0.12
C TYR A 45 -16.49 4.38 -0.10
N GLY A 46 -15.54 4.78 0.76
CA GLY A 46 -14.14 4.35 0.67
C GLY A 46 -14.01 2.83 0.68
N ARG A 47 -14.82 2.12 1.47
CA ARG A 47 -14.86 0.65 1.46
C ARG A 47 -15.26 0.09 0.10
N LYS A 48 -16.32 0.64 -0.49
CA LYS A 48 -16.82 0.19 -1.80
C LYS A 48 -15.79 0.46 -2.89
N ILE A 49 -15.19 1.65 -2.90
CA ILE A 49 -14.18 2.02 -3.90
C ILE A 49 -12.90 1.20 -3.75
N THR A 50 -12.39 1.03 -2.53
CA THR A 50 -11.21 0.17 -2.28
C THR A 50 -11.42 -1.23 -2.86
N LYS A 51 -12.57 -1.85 -2.55
CA LYS A 51 -12.90 -3.20 -3.06
C LYS A 51 -12.98 -3.23 -4.58
N HIS A 52 -13.62 -2.23 -5.18
CA HIS A 52 -13.81 -2.15 -6.63
C HIS A 52 -12.48 -1.99 -7.36
N LEU A 53 -11.70 -0.95 -7.03
CA LEU A 53 -10.42 -0.67 -7.67
C LEU A 53 -9.46 -1.84 -7.51
N VAL A 54 -9.32 -2.39 -6.28
CA VAL A 54 -8.43 -3.53 -6.04
C VAL A 54 -8.87 -4.76 -6.82
N THR A 55 -10.17 -5.05 -6.88
CA THR A 55 -10.67 -6.18 -7.68
C THR A 55 -10.24 -6.06 -9.14
N ASP A 56 -10.37 -4.87 -9.72
CA ASP A 56 -10.08 -4.68 -11.14
C ASP A 56 -8.58 -4.59 -11.44
N LEU A 57 -7.79 -3.99 -10.55
CA LEU A 57 -6.32 -4.04 -10.62
C LEU A 57 -5.79 -5.49 -10.56
N VAL A 58 -6.32 -6.30 -9.65
CA VAL A 58 -5.94 -7.71 -9.51
C VAL A 58 -6.29 -8.52 -10.75
N LYS A 59 -7.47 -8.32 -11.34
CA LYS A 59 -7.85 -8.96 -12.61
C LYS A 59 -6.89 -8.61 -13.75
N LYS A 60 -6.28 -7.42 -13.70
CA LYS A 60 -5.28 -6.96 -14.67
C LYS A 60 -3.85 -7.37 -14.29
N GLY A 61 -3.68 -8.21 -13.27
CA GLY A 61 -2.41 -8.82 -12.87
C GLY A 61 -1.55 -7.99 -11.93
N PHE A 62 -2.11 -6.93 -11.32
CA PHE A 62 -1.38 -6.14 -10.33
C PHE A 62 -1.30 -6.88 -8.98
N THR A 63 -0.12 -6.77 -8.35
CA THR A 63 0.07 -7.08 -6.93
C THR A 63 -0.24 -5.82 -6.11
N ILE A 64 -1.05 -5.97 -5.06
CA ILE A 64 -1.39 -4.84 -4.18
C ILE A 64 -0.34 -4.70 -3.09
N VAL A 65 0.21 -3.50 -2.92
CA VAL A 65 1.10 -3.16 -1.79
C VAL A 65 0.33 -2.29 -0.81
N SER A 66 0.41 -2.62 0.47
CA SER A 66 -0.17 -1.76 1.50
C SER A 66 0.45 -2.02 2.86
N GLY A 67 -0.02 -1.31 3.87
CA GLY A 67 0.68 -1.15 5.11
C GLY A 67 0.21 -1.97 6.29
N MET A 68 -0.68 -2.93 6.08
CA MET A 68 -1.30 -3.74 7.11
C MET A 68 -2.06 -2.95 8.20
N ALA A 69 -2.27 -1.64 8.06
CA ALA A 69 -3.08 -0.89 9.02
C ALA A 69 -4.55 -1.33 8.98
N ILE A 70 -5.33 -0.98 10.02
CA ILE A 70 -6.78 -1.05 9.90
C ILE A 70 -7.29 -0.06 8.83
N GLY A 71 -8.50 -0.26 8.34
CA GLY A 71 -9.14 0.65 7.38
C GLY A 71 -8.81 0.26 5.94
N VAL A 72 -8.35 1.23 5.14
CA VAL A 72 -8.08 1.03 3.70
C VAL A 72 -7.10 -0.12 3.47
N ASP A 73 -5.97 -0.14 4.18
CA ASP A 73 -4.94 -1.18 4.01
C ASP A 73 -5.49 -2.60 4.20
N SER A 74 -6.18 -2.87 5.32
CA SER A 74 -6.84 -4.16 5.56
C SER A 74 -7.77 -4.57 4.42
N ILE A 75 -8.56 -3.63 3.90
CA ILE A 75 -9.54 -3.91 2.86
C ILE A 75 -8.87 -4.08 1.51
N ALA A 76 -7.77 -3.37 1.23
CA ALA A 76 -7.01 -3.57 0.02
C ALA A 76 -6.39 -4.98 -0.02
N HIS A 77 -5.69 -5.38 1.05
CA HIS A 77 -5.15 -6.74 1.17
C HIS A 77 -6.25 -7.80 1.06
N GLN A 78 -7.34 -7.68 1.83
CA GLN A 78 -8.41 -8.68 1.83
C GLN A 78 -9.08 -8.77 0.46
N SER A 79 -9.32 -7.64 -0.22
CA SER A 79 -9.94 -7.63 -1.55
C SER A 79 -9.05 -8.29 -2.60
N ALA A 80 -7.72 -8.14 -2.48
CA ALA A 80 -6.79 -8.83 -3.37
C ALA A 80 -6.86 -10.35 -3.17
N ILE A 81 -6.85 -10.81 -1.92
CA ILE A 81 -6.96 -12.24 -1.57
C ILE A 81 -8.31 -12.81 -2.04
N ASP A 82 -9.42 -12.10 -1.78
CA ASP A 82 -10.78 -12.53 -2.15
C ASP A 82 -10.96 -12.70 -3.67
N LYS A 83 -10.07 -12.12 -4.47
CA LYS A 83 -10.07 -12.21 -5.94
C LYS A 83 -8.95 -13.09 -6.49
N GLY A 84 -8.29 -13.87 -5.63
CA GLY A 84 -7.19 -14.76 -6.03
C GLY A 84 -5.92 -14.03 -6.44
N GLY A 85 -5.84 -12.73 -6.16
CA GLY A 85 -4.66 -11.91 -6.38
C GLY A 85 -3.59 -12.10 -5.32
N LYS A 86 -2.51 -11.35 -5.48
CA LYS A 86 -1.36 -11.36 -4.57
C LYS A 86 -1.19 -10.01 -3.91
N THR A 87 -0.62 -10.00 -2.71
CA THR A 87 -0.41 -8.75 -1.97
C THR A 87 0.87 -8.74 -1.14
N ILE A 88 1.45 -7.56 -0.98
CA ILE A 88 2.65 -7.29 -0.18
C ILE A 88 2.28 -6.39 0.98
N ALA A 89 2.35 -6.90 2.20
CA ALA A 89 2.17 -6.13 3.42
C ALA A 89 3.52 -5.63 3.94
N VAL A 90 3.69 -4.32 4.04
CA VAL A 90 4.91 -3.72 4.58
C VAL A 90 4.69 -3.41 6.07
N LEU A 91 5.59 -3.77 6.98
CA LEU A 91 5.43 -3.57 8.43
C LEU A 91 6.43 -2.56 9.02
N GLY A 92 5.98 -1.77 10.00
CA GLY A 92 6.82 -0.87 10.81
C GLY A 92 7.38 -1.56 12.08
N CYS A 93 7.59 -2.86 12.01
CA CYS A 93 8.14 -3.74 13.06
C CYS A 93 8.71 -5.00 12.39
N GLY A 94 9.33 -5.90 13.16
CA GLY A 94 9.85 -7.16 12.62
C GLY A 94 8.78 -7.94 11.85
N VAL A 95 9.16 -8.62 10.75
CA VAL A 95 8.21 -9.38 9.92
C VAL A 95 7.46 -10.47 10.69
N ASP A 96 7.99 -10.93 11.81
CA ASP A 96 7.42 -11.91 12.73
C ASP A 96 6.44 -11.33 13.76
N ILE A 97 6.33 -9.99 13.85
CA ILE A 97 5.43 -9.29 14.76
C ILE A 97 4.12 -8.94 14.06
N ILE A 98 3.02 -9.55 14.51
CA ILE A 98 1.68 -9.25 13.98
C ILE A 98 1.21 -7.91 14.54
N PHE A 99 1.10 -6.91 13.66
CA PHE A 99 0.53 -5.61 14.01
C PHE A 99 -0.32 -5.04 12.86
N PRO A 100 -1.52 -4.50 13.16
CA PRO A 100 -2.19 -4.52 14.46
C PRO A 100 -2.73 -5.93 14.78
N PRO A 101 -2.89 -6.31 16.07
CA PRO A 101 -3.40 -7.64 16.45
C PRO A 101 -4.76 -7.99 15.83
N SER A 102 -5.62 -7.00 15.58
CA SER A 102 -6.92 -7.18 14.93
C SER A 102 -6.82 -7.74 13.51
N ASN A 103 -5.66 -7.57 12.85
CA ASN A 103 -5.39 -8.07 11.51
C ASN A 103 -4.67 -9.43 11.50
N ALA A 104 -4.57 -10.13 12.64
CA ALA A 104 -3.84 -11.41 12.72
C ALA A 104 -4.28 -12.46 11.71
N ARG A 105 -5.59 -12.62 11.49
CA ARG A 105 -6.11 -13.56 10.48
C ARG A 105 -5.67 -13.16 9.07
N LEU A 106 -5.78 -11.88 8.74
CA LEU A 106 -5.35 -11.36 7.44
C LEU A 106 -3.85 -11.56 7.24
N TYR A 107 -3.04 -11.31 8.26
CA TYR A 107 -1.59 -11.53 8.22
C TYR A 107 -1.26 -12.98 7.86
N TRP A 108 -1.90 -13.93 8.54
CA TRP A 108 -1.70 -15.35 8.27
C TRP A 108 -2.20 -15.75 6.88
N ASN A 109 -3.32 -15.19 6.43
CA ASN A 109 -3.78 -15.42 5.06
C ASN A 109 -2.77 -14.94 4.01
N ILE A 110 -2.11 -13.80 4.23
CA ILE A 110 -1.07 -13.29 3.32
C ILE A 110 0.09 -14.29 3.24
N VAL A 111 0.70 -14.62 4.38
CA VAL A 111 1.91 -15.47 4.40
C VAL A 111 1.64 -16.92 3.99
N ASN A 112 0.42 -17.42 4.16
CA ASN A 112 0.01 -18.77 3.79
C ASN A 112 -0.41 -18.87 2.31
N GLY A 113 0.38 -18.27 1.42
CA GLY A 113 0.26 -18.46 -0.03
C GLY A 113 -0.45 -17.34 -0.80
N ASN A 114 -0.90 -16.26 -0.17
CA ASN A 114 -1.53 -15.14 -0.87
C ASN A 114 -0.60 -13.92 -1.06
N GLY A 115 0.66 -14.02 -0.65
CA GLY A 115 1.68 -13.02 -0.90
C GLY A 115 2.75 -13.04 0.17
N VAL A 116 3.25 -11.86 0.53
CA VAL A 116 4.38 -11.72 1.46
C VAL A 116 4.18 -10.57 2.44
N VAL A 117 4.82 -10.71 3.59
CA VAL A 117 5.03 -9.65 4.57
C VAL A 117 6.49 -9.24 4.52
N VAL A 118 6.77 -7.95 4.43
CA VAL A 118 8.13 -7.41 4.35
C VAL A 118 8.38 -6.32 5.38
N SER A 119 9.63 -6.17 5.80
CA SER A 119 10.05 -5.12 6.73
C SER A 119 11.54 -4.86 6.60
N GLU A 120 11.95 -3.61 6.81
CA GLU A 120 13.36 -3.22 7.01
C GLU A 120 13.80 -3.44 8.46
N ILE A 121 12.85 -3.65 9.38
CA ILE A 121 13.13 -3.78 10.80
C ILE A 121 13.50 -5.24 11.12
N PRO A 122 14.60 -5.49 11.87
CA PRO A 122 15.02 -6.84 12.24
C PRO A 122 13.93 -7.65 12.96
N PRO A 123 13.83 -8.98 12.71
CA PRO A 123 12.90 -9.86 13.41
C PRO A 123 13.00 -9.75 14.94
N GLY A 124 11.87 -9.91 15.63
CA GLY A 124 11.75 -9.74 17.08
C GLY A 124 11.63 -8.29 17.56
N THR A 125 11.84 -7.30 16.68
CA THR A 125 11.78 -5.88 17.05
C THR A 125 10.35 -5.36 17.05
N ARG A 126 9.90 -4.83 18.20
CA ARG A 126 8.58 -4.22 18.36
C ARG A 126 8.54 -2.79 17.81
N THR A 127 7.32 -2.33 17.58
CA THR A 127 7.03 -1.09 16.86
C THR A 127 7.29 0.19 17.66
N SER A 128 7.72 1.25 16.97
CA SER A 128 7.62 2.66 17.40
C SER A 128 6.70 3.47 16.47
N LYS A 129 6.25 4.65 16.92
CA LYS A 129 5.42 5.56 16.09
C LYS A 129 6.18 6.05 14.87
N GLU A 130 7.46 6.35 15.03
CA GLU A 130 8.37 6.85 14.00
C GLU A 130 8.55 5.79 12.90
N GLN A 131 8.70 4.52 13.29
CA GLN A 131 8.84 3.39 12.36
C GLN A 131 7.61 3.19 11.46
N PHE A 132 6.40 3.57 11.91
CA PHE A 132 5.23 3.54 11.03
C PHE A 132 5.27 4.60 9.94
N VAL A 133 5.90 5.74 10.22
CA VAL A 133 6.01 6.83 9.25
C VAL A 133 7.11 6.52 8.25
N THR A 134 8.29 6.13 8.71
CA THR A 134 9.44 5.87 7.84
C THR A 134 9.17 4.73 6.86
N ARG A 135 8.52 3.66 7.32
CA ARG A 135 8.20 2.51 6.46
C ARG A 135 7.31 2.86 5.26
N ASN A 136 6.58 3.97 5.27
CA ASN A 136 5.76 4.36 4.11
C ASN A 136 6.61 4.58 2.84
N ARG A 137 7.89 4.94 2.97
CA ARG A 137 8.81 5.04 1.82
C ARG A 137 9.00 3.71 1.09
N ILE A 138 8.87 2.59 1.80
CA ILE A 138 9.00 1.24 1.24
C ILE A 138 7.70 0.86 0.52
N ILE A 139 6.53 1.28 1.03
CA ILE A 139 5.24 1.04 0.37
C ILE A 139 5.22 1.68 -1.02
N SER A 140 5.57 2.97 -1.09
CA SER A 140 5.67 3.68 -2.37
C SER A 140 6.84 3.17 -3.20
N GLY A 141 8.00 2.89 -2.59
CA GLY A 141 9.20 2.42 -3.29
C GLY A 141 9.03 1.05 -3.95
N LEU A 142 8.18 0.18 -3.40
CA LEU A 142 7.84 -1.09 -4.00
C LEU A 142 6.83 -0.99 -5.15
N SER A 143 6.27 0.19 -5.43
CA SER A 143 5.10 0.36 -6.29
C SER A 143 5.39 1.27 -7.49
N LEU A 144 4.71 1.02 -8.60
CA LEU A 144 4.73 1.92 -9.77
C LEU A 144 4.01 3.26 -9.47
N GLY A 145 3.00 3.21 -8.61
CA GLY A 145 2.30 4.38 -8.11
C GLY A 145 1.54 4.10 -6.82
N VAL A 146 1.00 5.16 -6.21
CA VAL A 146 0.24 5.13 -4.96
C VAL A 146 -1.16 5.68 -5.19
N VAL A 147 -2.17 4.86 -4.88
CA VAL A 147 -3.58 5.25 -4.89
C VAL A 147 -4.03 5.58 -3.47
N VAL A 148 -4.42 6.84 -3.26
CA VAL A 148 -5.01 7.30 -2.01
C VAL A 148 -6.54 7.26 -2.12
N ILE A 149 -7.18 6.39 -1.34
CA ILE A 149 -8.63 6.18 -1.39
C ILE A 149 -9.40 7.28 -0.64
N GLU A 150 -9.05 7.50 0.63
CA GLU A 150 -9.70 8.48 1.51
C GLU A 150 -8.73 8.88 2.63
N GLY A 151 -8.90 10.08 3.18
CA GLY A 151 -8.16 10.58 4.33
C GLY A 151 -8.59 11.98 4.74
N SER A 152 -8.42 12.30 6.03
CA SER A 152 -8.40 13.70 6.47
C SER A 152 -7.11 14.41 6.02
N ASP A 153 -7.10 15.72 6.08
CA ASP A 153 -5.92 16.59 5.91
C ASP A 153 -4.68 16.23 6.78
N HIS A 154 -4.86 15.49 7.88
CA HIS A 154 -3.77 14.97 8.72
C HIS A 154 -3.50 13.46 8.51
N SER A 155 -3.98 12.87 7.42
CA SER A 155 -3.87 11.42 7.17
C SER A 155 -2.42 11.01 6.88
N GLY A 156 -1.97 9.91 7.48
CA GLY A 156 -0.67 9.31 7.16
C GLY A 156 -0.53 8.90 5.68
N ALA A 157 -1.64 8.72 4.96
CA ALA A 157 -1.63 8.46 3.52
C ALA A 157 -1.02 9.61 2.70
N LEU A 158 -1.12 10.86 3.18
CA LEU A 158 -0.47 12.01 2.55
C LEU A 158 1.06 11.90 2.61
N ILE A 159 1.59 11.25 3.65
CA ILE A 159 3.02 11.01 3.78
C ILE A 159 3.46 9.98 2.74
N THR A 160 2.70 8.89 2.54
CA THR A 160 3.00 7.91 1.48
C THR A 160 2.92 8.53 0.08
N ALA A 161 1.92 9.38 -0.17
CA ALA A 161 1.80 10.11 -1.44
C ALA A 161 2.98 11.07 -1.67
N LYS A 162 3.44 11.74 -0.60
CA LYS A 162 4.63 12.57 -0.66
C LYS A 162 5.87 11.76 -1.01
N TYR A 163 6.09 10.62 -0.35
CA TYR A 163 7.21 9.73 -0.69
C TYR A 163 7.13 9.23 -2.13
N ALA A 164 5.95 8.88 -2.63
CA ALA A 164 5.77 8.50 -4.03
C ALA A 164 6.22 9.60 -4.98
N ALA A 165 5.75 10.84 -4.79
CA ALA A 165 6.14 11.97 -5.62
C ALA A 165 7.66 12.22 -5.58
N GLU A 166 8.27 12.17 -4.39
CA GLU A 166 9.73 12.33 -4.21
C GLU A 166 10.53 11.19 -4.87
N GLN A 167 9.95 10.00 -4.98
CA GLN A 167 10.54 8.82 -5.61
C GLN A 167 10.25 8.72 -7.11
N GLY A 168 9.58 9.72 -7.70
CA GLY A 168 9.18 9.70 -9.11
C GLY A 168 8.13 8.62 -9.42
N ARG A 169 7.27 8.28 -8.46
CA ARG A 169 6.15 7.35 -8.61
C ARG A 169 4.86 8.14 -8.82
N GLU A 170 3.95 7.58 -9.61
CA GLU A 170 2.66 8.21 -9.86
C GLU A 170 1.82 8.31 -8.58
N VAL A 171 1.13 9.44 -8.42
CA VAL A 171 0.23 9.69 -7.29
C VAL A 171 -1.19 9.82 -7.80
N PHE A 172 -2.03 8.90 -7.36
CA PHE A 172 -3.44 8.82 -7.71
C PHE A 172 -4.31 9.14 -6.51
N ALA A 173 -5.42 9.83 -6.74
CA ALA A 173 -6.37 10.17 -5.69
C ALA A 173 -7.80 9.95 -6.14
N VAL A 174 -8.57 9.25 -5.31
CA VAL A 174 -10.01 9.03 -5.53
C VAL A 174 -10.76 10.32 -5.19
N PRO A 175 -11.61 10.85 -6.09
CA PRO A 175 -12.40 12.03 -5.80
C PRO A 175 -13.43 11.75 -4.70
N GLY A 176 -13.75 12.77 -3.89
CA GLY A 176 -14.75 12.62 -2.84
C GLY A 176 -15.50 13.92 -2.53
N PRO A 177 -16.66 13.82 -1.89
CA PRO A 177 -17.52 14.97 -1.63
C PRO A 177 -16.80 16.01 -0.76
N ILE A 178 -16.86 17.28 -1.16
CA ILE A 178 -16.22 18.40 -0.44
C ILE A 178 -16.72 18.57 1.01
N THR A 179 -17.88 18.02 1.32
CA THR A 179 -18.49 18.02 2.66
C THR A 179 -17.95 16.91 3.57
N SER A 180 -17.23 15.93 3.03
CA SER A 180 -16.65 14.83 3.81
C SER A 180 -15.26 15.19 4.30
N LYS A 181 -15.05 15.10 5.61
CA LYS A 181 -13.71 15.19 6.21
C LYS A 181 -12.76 14.12 5.64
N MET A 182 -13.28 12.95 5.27
CA MET A 182 -12.47 11.85 4.72
C MET A 182 -12.09 12.05 3.25
N SER A 183 -12.54 13.12 2.59
CA SER A 183 -12.15 13.46 1.23
C SER A 183 -11.12 14.59 1.19
N GLN A 184 -10.72 15.15 2.34
CA GLN A 184 -9.79 16.27 2.38
C GLN A 184 -8.41 15.91 1.84
N ALA A 185 -7.86 14.75 2.23
CA ALA A 185 -6.54 14.30 1.75
C ALA A 185 -6.52 14.15 0.23
N THR A 186 -7.50 13.44 -0.34
CA THR A 186 -7.55 13.22 -1.78
C THR A 186 -7.79 14.52 -2.53
N ASN A 187 -8.67 15.41 -2.03
CA ASN A 187 -8.86 16.72 -2.63
C ASN A 187 -7.62 17.62 -2.57
N ILE A 188 -6.80 17.53 -1.51
CA ILE A 188 -5.50 18.22 -1.42
C ILE A 188 -4.55 17.67 -2.50
N LEU A 189 -4.46 16.34 -2.62
CA LEU A 189 -3.60 15.70 -3.63
C LEU A 189 -4.01 16.08 -5.06
N LEU A 190 -5.31 16.04 -5.36
CA LEU A 190 -5.85 16.45 -6.67
C LEU A 190 -5.51 17.90 -7.01
N LYS A 191 -5.62 18.82 -6.04
CA LYS A 191 -5.21 20.22 -6.22
C LYS A 191 -3.71 20.38 -6.47
N ASN A 192 -2.91 19.44 -5.96
CA ASN A 192 -1.46 19.43 -6.09
C ASN A 192 -0.98 18.59 -7.29
N GLY A 193 -1.88 18.22 -8.21
CA GLY A 193 -1.52 17.54 -9.46
C GLY A 193 -1.54 16.02 -9.42
N ALA A 194 -2.00 15.39 -8.34
CA ALA A 194 -2.27 13.95 -8.36
C ALA A 194 -3.34 13.63 -9.41
N LYS A 195 -3.19 12.50 -10.09
CA LYS A 195 -4.16 12.04 -11.09
C LYS A 195 -5.47 11.63 -10.41
N LEU A 196 -6.57 12.15 -10.93
CA LEU A 196 -7.91 11.74 -10.53
C LEU A 196 -8.20 10.33 -11.03
N VAL A 197 -8.68 9.47 -10.13
CA VAL A 197 -8.99 8.07 -10.44
C VAL A 197 -10.43 7.72 -10.08
N GLU A 198 -11.17 7.27 -11.08
CA GLU A 198 -12.53 6.72 -10.98
C GLU A 198 -12.54 5.20 -11.24
N SER A 199 -11.53 4.69 -11.96
CA SER A 199 -11.42 3.30 -12.38
C SER A 199 -9.98 2.77 -12.34
N ALA A 200 -9.84 1.44 -12.42
CA ALA A 200 -8.52 0.84 -12.56
C ALA A 200 -7.86 1.13 -13.93
N ASP A 201 -8.62 1.54 -14.94
CA ASP A 201 -8.09 1.93 -16.25
C ASP A 201 -7.34 3.27 -16.16
N ASP A 202 -7.87 4.24 -15.43
CA ASP A 202 -7.22 5.55 -15.21
C ASP A 202 -5.82 5.41 -14.58
N ILE A 203 -5.63 4.40 -13.73
CA ILE A 203 -4.32 4.09 -13.14
C ILE A 203 -3.38 3.54 -14.21
N ILE A 204 -3.87 2.65 -15.06
CA ILE A 204 -3.04 1.89 -16.01
C ILE A 204 -2.63 2.73 -17.20
N GLU A 205 -3.48 3.67 -17.62
CA GLU A 205 -3.17 4.60 -18.71
C GLU A 205 -1.98 5.51 -18.40
N GLU A 206 -1.67 5.73 -17.11
CA GLU A 206 -0.57 6.59 -16.64
C GLU A 206 0.73 5.82 -16.30
N LEU A 207 0.71 4.48 -16.32
CA LEU A 207 1.87 3.62 -15.98
C LEU A 207 2.60 3.12 -17.23
#